data_AF-A0A7V9J329-F1
#
_entry.id   AF-A0A7V9J329-F1
#
_cell.length_a   1.000
_cell.length_b   1.000
_cell.length_c   1.000
_cell.angle_alpha   90.00
_cell.angle_beta   90.00
_cell.angle_gamma   90.00
#
_symmetry.space_group_name_H-M   'P 1'
#
loop_
_entity.id
_entity.type
_entity.pdbx_description
1 polymer ?
#
loop_
_entity_poly.entity_id
_entity_poly.type
_entity_poly.pdbx_seq_one_letter_code
_entity_poly.pdbx_strand_id
1 'polypeptide(L)'
;MEEFEVTTSEDSTESGLGLAGLFYYLDPLGLDRPTESHLPNAQRYIRPLLAPSLQVADPRVGENDLVLHFRAGDVFRHPVAHYGQPPLAYYLGSIERERPQRTWLVFEDRANPCVDAVEAWLQKHRLEAFTQSGSLEEDLRVLLSARRLVIGHGTFGSSIAMLSNHLRRLYTFQCQTWDVMPLPKVEMVQGVDVAGAYTSAILSQNWKASPEQRELMLSYPSEALHFECGRGEAN
;
A
#
# COMPACT_ATOMS: atom_id res chain seq x y z
N MET A 1 12.95 18.02 21.81
CA MET A 1 13.18 16.57 22.04
C MET A 1 11.90 16.05 22.66
N GLU A 2 10.92 15.74 21.81
CA GLU A 2 9.82 14.88 22.23
C GLU A 2 10.38 13.45 22.26
N GLU A 3 10.17 12.75 23.37
CA GLU A 3 10.49 11.34 23.50
C GLU A 3 9.68 10.58 22.44
N PHE A 4 10.37 9.98 21.48
CA PHE A 4 9.78 8.93 20.67
C PHE A 4 9.55 7.73 21.60
N GLU A 5 8.38 7.69 22.21
CA GLU A 5 7.91 6.51 22.91
C GLU A 5 7.66 5.45 21.83
N VAL A 6 8.63 4.54 21.66
CA VAL A 6 8.43 3.32 20.89
C VAL A 6 7.42 2.49 21.68
N THR A 7 6.15 2.73 21.42
CA THR A 7 5.07 1.86 21.83
C THR A 7 5.28 0.56 21.08
N THR A 8 5.98 -0.38 21.70
CA THR A 8 5.88 -1.78 21.31
C THR A 8 4.43 -2.17 21.53
N SER A 9 3.63 -2.18 20.47
CA SER A 9 2.32 -2.84 20.54
C SER A 9 2.60 -4.28 20.95
N GLU A 10 2.10 -4.69 22.11
CA GLU A 10 2.09 -6.08 22.58
C GLU A 10 1.16 -6.95 21.73
N ASP A 11 1.22 -6.85 20.40
CA ASP A 11 0.66 -7.84 19.50
C ASP A 11 1.77 -8.82 19.15
N SER A 12 2.08 -9.68 20.12
CA SER A 12 2.69 -10.97 19.81
C SER A 12 1.66 -11.77 19.00
N THR A 13 1.71 -11.60 17.67
CA THR A 13 1.00 -12.50 16.76
C THR A 13 1.44 -13.93 17.07
N GLU A 14 0.53 -14.91 17.00
CA GLU A 14 0.84 -16.32 17.26
C GLU A 14 2.01 -16.87 16.41
N SER A 15 2.38 -16.17 15.33
CA SER A 15 3.54 -16.43 14.47
C SER A 15 4.90 -15.91 14.98
N GLY A 16 4.94 -15.05 16.00
CA GLY A 16 6.18 -14.44 16.51
C GLY A 16 6.83 -13.40 15.58
N LEU A 17 6.17 -13.05 14.47
CA LEU A 17 6.59 -11.99 13.54
C LEU A 17 5.83 -10.70 13.83
N GLY A 18 6.57 -9.62 14.02
CA GLY A 18 6.04 -8.26 14.18
C GLY A 18 6.83 -7.29 13.33
N LEU A 19 6.18 -6.20 12.89
CA LEU A 19 6.84 -5.10 12.20
C LEU A 19 7.08 -3.98 13.21
N ALA A 20 8.34 -3.77 13.59
CA ALA A 20 8.73 -2.68 14.49
C ALA A 20 10.04 -2.05 14.05
N GLY A 21 10.21 -0.77 14.35
CA GLY A 21 11.48 -0.06 14.19
C GLY A 21 11.44 1.12 13.22
N LEU A 22 12.50 1.92 13.30
CA LEU A 22 12.65 3.18 12.56
C LEU A 22 13.17 3.00 11.13
N PHE A 23 13.18 1.76 10.61
CA PHE A 23 13.96 1.43 9.42
C PHE A 23 13.64 2.31 8.20
N TYR A 24 12.37 2.71 8.07
CA TYR A 24 11.88 3.53 6.96
C TYR A 24 11.67 5.01 7.34
N TYR A 25 11.96 5.38 8.58
CA TYR A 25 11.84 6.76 9.05
C TYR A 25 13.14 7.50 8.77
N LEU A 26 13.00 8.65 8.10
CA LEU A 26 14.12 9.46 7.64
C LEU A 26 14.56 10.48 8.70
N ASP A 27 13.60 10.98 9.49
CA ASP A 27 13.85 11.99 10.54
C ASP A 27 14.91 11.54 11.56
N PRO A 28 14.89 10.29 12.10
CA PRO A 28 15.93 9.84 13.02
C PRO A 28 17.31 9.75 12.37
N LEU A 29 17.37 9.65 11.04
CA LEU A 29 18.60 9.62 10.25
C LEU A 29 19.04 11.04 9.82
N GLY A 30 18.29 12.08 10.18
CA GLY A 30 18.54 13.46 9.77
C GLY A 30 18.38 13.67 8.25
N LEU A 31 17.50 12.89 7.62
CA LEU A 31 17.22 12.96 6.20
C LEU A 31 15.82 13.53 5.97
N ASP A 32 15.71 14.51 5.08
CA ASP A 32 14.41 15.06 4.68
C ASP A 32 13.72 14.23 3.59
N ARG A 33 14.49 13.36 2.92
CA ARG A 33 14.01 12.53 1.80
C ARG A 33 14.86 11.27 1.62
N PRO A 34 14.30 10.20 1.01
CA PRO A 34 15.07 9.05 0.59
C PRO A 34 16.19 9.45 -0.38
N THR A 35 17.30 8.72 -0.30
CA THR A 35 18.42 8.82 -1.25
C THR A 35 18.50 7.57 -2.13
N GLU A 36 19.21 7.65 -3.25
CA GLU A 36 19.44 6.51 -4.15
C GLU A 36 20.05 5.28 -3.46
N SER A 37 20.73 5.45 -2.32
CA SER A 37 21.31 4.34 -1.55
C SER A 37 20.30 3.56 -0.72
N HIS A 38 19.09 4.10 -0.48
CA HIS A 38 18.10 3.45 0.40
C HIS A 38 17.65 2.10 -0.14
N LEU A 39 17.28 2.03 -1.43
CA LEU A 39 16.85 0.78 -2.05
C LEU A 39 17.95 -0.29 -2.08
N PRO A 40 19.18 -0.02 -2.58
CA PRO A 40 20.29 -0.97 -2.52
C PRO A 40 20.60 -1.43 -1.09
N ASN A 41 20.56 -0.53 -0.11
CA ASN A 41 20.79 -0.90 1.28
C ASN A 41 19.67 -1.78 1.83
N ALA A 42 18.42 -1.49 1.48
CA ALA A 42 17.28 -2.31 1.90
C ALA A 42 17.37 -3.73 1.37
N GLN A 43 17.67 -3.86 0.07
CA GLN A 43 17.83 -5.15 -0.59
C GLN A 43 19.07 -5.92 -0.11
N ARG A 44 20.16 -5.21 0.23
CA ARG A 44 21.42 -5.84 0.66
C ARG A 44 21.45 -6.23 2.13
N TYR A 45 20.90 -5.39 3.01
CA TYR A 45 21.09 -5.53 4.45
C TYR A 45 19.82 -5.95 5.21
N ILE A 46 18.62 -5.58 4.74
CA ILE A 46 17.38 -5.97 5.43
C ILE A 46 16.78 -7.22 4.82
N ARG A 47 16.63 -7.27 3.49
CA ARG A 47 15.92 -8.38 2.84
C ARG A 47 16.46 -9.75 3.25
N PRO A 48 17.79 -9.96 3.40
CA PRO A 48 18.32 -11.24 3.88
C PRO A 48 17.96 -11.60 5.33
N LEU A 49 17.53 -10.63 6.13
CA LEU A 49 17.07 -10.83 7.51
C LEU A 49 15.61 -11.26 7.60
N LEU A 50 14.85 -11.19 6.50
CA LEU A 50 13.48 -11.71 6.47
C LEU A 50 13.47 -13.21 6.74
N ALA A 51 12.39 -13.69 7.36
CA ALA A 51 12.18 -15.12 7.62
C ALA A 51 12.36 -15.94 6.32
N PRO A 52 12.90 -17.18 6.37
CA PRO A 52 13.17 -17.97 5.17
C PRO A 52 11.97 -18.14 4.23
N SER A 53 10.76 -18.22 4.78
CA SER A 53 9.49 -18.29 4.04
C SER A 53 9.17 -17.03 3.21
N LEU A 54 9.69 -15.87 3.61
CA LEU A 54 9.54 -14.58 2.92
C LEU A 54 10.63 -14.32 1.87
N GLN A 55 11.68 -15.14 1.86
CA GLN A 55 12.78 -15.01 0.90
C GLN A 55 12.44 -15.65 -0.45
N VAL A 56 11.46 -16.56 -0.47
CA VAL A 56 10.96 -17.24 -1.67
C VAL A 56 9.63 -16.63 -2.11
N ALA A 57 9.40 -16.58 -3.43
CA ALA A 57 8.11 -16.15 -3.96
C ALA A 57 7.02 -17.17 -3.61
N ASP A 58 5.83 -16.68 -3.28
CA ASP A 58 4.64 -17.47 -3.11
C ASP A 58 4.18 -18.02 -4.48
N PRO A 59 4.18 -19.34 -4.68
CA PRO A 59 3.85 -19.92 -5.98
C PRO A 59 2.37 -19.72 -6.38
N ARG A 60 1.51 -19.27 -5.46
CA ARG A 60 0.10 -18.95 -5.75
C ARG A 60 -0.02 -17.65 -6.55
N VAL A 61 0.91 -16.71 -6.36
CA VAL A 61 0.89 -15.39 -7.02
C VAL A 61 1.49 -15.52 -8.41
N GLY A 62 0.65 -15.29 -9.43
CA GLY A 62 1.01 -15.39 -10.83
C GLY A 62 1.66 -14.12 -11.38
N GLU A 63 2.40 -14.26 -12.48
CA GLU A 63 3.14 -13.15 -13.09
C GLU A 63 2.25 -12.04 -13.68
N ASN A 64 0.99 -12.38 -13.97
CA ASN A 64 -0.04 -11.48 -14.49
C ASN A 64 -1.13 -11.15 -13.47
N ASP A 65 -0.90 -11.50 -12.20
CA ASP A 65 -1.80 -11.12 -11.12
C ASP A 65 -1.56 -9.65 -10.73
N LEU A 66 -2.62 -9.00 -10.27
CA LEU A 66 -2.55 -7.69 -9.62
C LEU A 66 -2.82 -7.88 -8.13
N VAL A 67 -1.95 -7.33 -7.28
CA VAL A 67 -2.10 -7.40 -5.83
C VAL A 67 -2.50 -6.02 -5.30
N LEU A 68 -3.62 -5.95 -4.59
CA LEU A 68 -4.15 -4.74 -3.97
C LEU A 68 -3.94 -4.86 -2.46
N HIS A 69 -3.17 -3.94 -1.90
CA HIS A 69 -3.01 -3.79 -0.46
C HIS A 69 -3.88 -2.65 0.05
N PHE A 70 -4.83 -2.97 0.92
CA PHE A 70 -5.66 -2.00 1.60
C PHE A 70 -5.12 -1.78 3.02
N ARG A 71 -4.74 -0.54 3.34
CA ARG A 71 -4.54 -0.18 4.75
C ARG A 71 -5.93 -0.16 5.40
N ALA A 72 -6.07 -0.92 6.48
CA ALA A 72 -7.29 -1.06 7.24
C ALA A 72 -6.98 -0.92 8.75
N GLY A 73 -7.74 -1.56 9.63
CA GLY A 73 -7.41 -1.59 11.05
C GLY A 73 -7.43 -0.22 11.74
N ASP A 74 -6.30 0.13 12.36
CA ASP A 74 -6.10 1.33 13.20
C ASP A 74 -6.55 2.63 12.51
N VAL A 75 -6.28 2.80 11.22
CA VAL A 75 -6.65 3.99 10.45
C VAL A 75 -8.16 4.27 10.46
N PHE A 76 -8.99 3.23 10.61
CA PHE A 76 -10.46 3.35 10.65
C PHE A 76 -11.05 3.27 12.07
N ARG A 77 -10.32 2.67 13.03
CA ARG A 77 -10.74 2.50 14.43
C ARG A 77 -10.25 3.64 15.33
N HIS A 78 -9.03 4.11 15.09
CA HIS A 78 -8.31 5.17 15.79
C HIS A 78 -7.73 6.15 14.77
N PRO A 79 -8.60 6.92 14.07
CA PRO A 79 -8.19 7.70 12.92
C PRO A 79 -7.17 8.77 13.30
N VAL A 80 -6.05 8.75 12.58
CA VAL A 80 -5.00 9.77 12.65
C VAL A 80 -5.11 10.65 11.39
N ALA A 81 -5.06 11.95 11.59
CA ALA A 81 -5.55 12.92 10.60
C ALA A 81 -4.87 12.86 9.23
N HIS A 82 -3.61 12.44 9.17
CA HIS A 82 -2.80 12.36 7.95
C HIS A 82 -2.85 10.97 7.25
N TYR A 83 -3.65 10.03 7.74
CA TYR A 83 -3.76 8.67 7.18
C TYR A 83 -5.04 8.42 6.36
N GLY A 84 -5.61 9.47 5.75
CA GLY A 84 -6.71 9.30 4.81
C GLY A 84 -6.35 8.28 3.72
N GLN A 85 -7.32 7.47 3.31
CA GLN A 85 -7.07 6.35 2.38
C GLN A 85 -7.59 6.65 0.97
N PRO A 86 -7.08 5.96 -0.08
CA PRO A 86 -7.52 6.18 -1.46
C PRO A 86 -9.00 5.82 -1.70
N PRO A 87 -9.65 6.44 -2.70
CA PRO A 87 -11.04 6.13 -3.06
C PRO A 87 -11.16 4.77 -3.76
N LEU A 88 -12.36 4.21 -3.76
CA LEU A 88 -12.72 3.01 -4.52
C LEU A 88 -12.34 3.15 -6.01
N ALA A 89 -12.62 4.30 -6.60
CA ALA A 89 -12.33 4.57 -8.00
C ALA A 89 -10.84 4.41 -8.37
N TYR A 90 -9.92 4.64 -7.43
CA TYR A 90 -8.49 4.40 -7.65
C TYR A 90 -8.18 2.90 -7.80
N TYR A 91 -8.71 2.08 -6.88
CA TYR A 91 -8.54 0.62 -6.96
C TYR A 91 -9.17 0.04 -8.23
N LEU A 92 -10.41 0.43 -8.55
CA LEU A 92 -11.08 -0.02 -9.78
C LEU A 92 -10.32 0.42 -11.04
N GLY A 93 -9.89 1.68 -11.11
CA GLY A 93 -9.11 2.19 -12.24
C GLY A 93 -7.79 1.45 -12.44
N SER A 94 -7.12 1.04 -11.36
CA SER A 94 -5.92 0.20 -11.45
C SER A 94 -6.20 -1.19 -12.05
N ILE A 95 -7.31 -1.83 -11.67
CA ILE A 95 -7.73 -3.13 -12.21
C ILE A 95 -8.07 -3.00 -13.70
N GLU A 96 -8.85 -1.98 -14.08
CA GLU A 96 -9.25 -1.72 -15.47
C GLU A 96 -8.06 -1.45 -16.39
N ARG A 97 -7.02 -0.78 -15.86
CA ARG A 97 -5.80 -0.46 -16.59
C ARG A 97 -4.88 -1.67 -16.76
N GLU A 98 -4.72 -2.46 -15.70
CA GLU A 98 -3.83 -3.64 -15.72
C GLU A 98 -4.43 -4.84 -16.44
N ARG A 99 -5.77 -4.97 -16.42
CA ARG A 99 -6.51 -6.13 -16.93
C ARG A 99 -5.86 -7.45 -16.48
N PRO A 100 -5.69 -7.65 -15.16
CA PRO A 100 -4.96 -8.79 -14.65
C PRO A 100 -5.69 -10.10 -14.92
N GLN A 101 -4.95 -11.20 -14.89
CA GLN A 101 -5.57 -12.53 -14.95
C GLN A 101 -6.41 -12.78 -13.69
N ARG A 102 -5.87 -12.40 -12.53
CA ARG A 102 -6.48 -12.60 -11.21
C ARG A 102 -6.11 -11.41 -10.31
N THR A 103 -6.98 -11.09 -9.36
CA THR A 103 -6.77 -9.98 -8.42
C THR A 103 -6.66 -10.49 -7.00
N TRP A 104 -5.58 -10.16 -6.30
CA TRP A 104 -5.43 -10.44 -4.87
C TRP A 104 -5.83 -9.22 -4.06
N LEU A 105 -6.69 -9.40 -3.06
CA LEU A 105 -7.05 -8.39 -2.07
C LEU A 105 -6.35 -8.77 -0.77
N VAL A 106 -5.38 -7.95 -0.35
CA VAL A 106 -4.60 -8.13 0.88
C VAL A 106 -4.97 -7.04 1.87
N PHE A 107 -5.43 -7.42 3.07
CA PHE A 107 -5.89 -6.49 4.09
C PHE A 107 -5.85 -7.14 5.49
N GLU A 108 -5.59 -6.32 6.52
CA GLU A 108 -5.62 -6.75 7.92
C GLU A 108 -7.03 -7.12 8.38
N ASP A 109 -8.01 -6.26 8.06
CA ASP A 109 -9.42 -6.45 8.37
C ASP A 109 -10.32 -5.77 7.32
N ARG A 110 -11.64 -5.89 7.49
CA ARG A 110 -12.64 -5.27 6.60
C ARG A 110 -13.05 -3.86 7.02
N ALA A 111 -12.25 -3.16 7.84
CA ALA A 111 -12.61 -1.80 8.28
C ALA A 111 -12.51 -0.77 7.14
N ASN A 112 -11.67 -1.02 6.13
CA ASN A 112 -11.61 -0.20 4.93
C ASN A 112 -12.81 -0.52 4.00
N PRO A 113 -13.72 0.45 3.73
CA PRO A 113 -14.94 0.19 2.97
C PRO A 113 -14.68 -0.22 1.51
N CYS A 114 -13.50 0.08 0.97
CA CYS A 114 -13.16 -0.27 -0.41
C CYS A 114 -12.92 -1.78 -0.59
N VAL A 115 -12.61 -2.54 0.47
CA VAL A 115 -12.36 -3.98 0.38
C VAL A 115 -13.59 -4.71 -0.17
N ASP A 116 -14.72 -4.57 0.53
CA ASP A 116 -15.98 -5.23 0.16
C ASP A 116 -16.49 -4.71 -1.19
N ALA A 117 -16.31 -3.41 -1.47
CA ALA A 117 -16.76 -2.81 -2.71
C ALA A 117 -15.96 -3.31 -3.93
N VAL A 118 -14.64 -3.48 -3.80
CA VAL A 118 -13.82 -4.07 -4.87
C VAL A 118 -14.17 -5.55 -5.06
N GLU A 119 -14.33 -6.31 -3.98
CA GLU A 119 -14.74 -7.72 -4.04
C GLU A 119 -16.09 -7.88 -4.78
N ALA A 120 -17.09 -7.08 -4.41
CA ALA A 120 -18.40 -7.08 -5.07
C ALA A 120 -18.30 -6.68 -6.56
N TRP A 121 -17.46 -5.70 -6.89
CA TRP A 121 -17.24 -5.28 -8.28
C TRP A 121 -16.59 -6.40 -9.10
N LEU A 122 -15.57 -7.09 -8.58
CA LEU A 122 -14.90 -8.21 -9.23
C LEU A 122 -15.88 -9.37 -9.49
N GLN A 123 -16.69 -9.72 -8.49
CA GLN A 123 -17.74 -10.75 -8.62
C GLN A 123 -18.75 -10.40 -9.71
N LYS A 124 -19.25 -9.15 -9.72
CA LYS A 124 -20.19 -8.66 -10.74
C LYS A 124 -19.63 -8.77 -12.16
N HIS A 125 -18.34 -8.53 -12.33
CA HIS A 125 -17.64 -8.61 -13.63
C HIS A 125 -17.08 -10.00 -13.94
N ARG A 126 -17.32 -10.99 -13.07
CA ARG A 126 -16.82 -12.37 -13.21
C ARG A 126 -15.30 -12.44 -13.37
N LEU A 127 -14.58 -11.57 -12.67
CA LEU A 127 -13.12 -11.57 -12.62
C LEU A 127 -12.66 -12.44 -11.45
N GLU A 128 -11.62 -13.25 -11.68
CA GLU A 128 -11.06 -14.13 -10.66
C GLU A 128 -10.36 -13.30 -9.57
N ALA A 129 -10.71 -13.57 -8.31
CA ALA A 129 -10.18 -12.85 -7.17
C ALA A 129 -9.86 -13.79 -6.01
N PHE A 130 -8.83 -13.43 -5.24
CA PHE A 130 -8.47 -14.09 -3.99
C PHE A 130 -8.37 -13.06 -2.88
N THR A 131 -8.76 -13.46 -1.67
CA THR A 131 -8.55 -12.68 -0.46
C THR A 131 -7.43 -13.29 0.35
N GLN A 132 -6.50 -12.47 0.83
CA GLN A 132 -5.47 -12.82 1.78
C GLN A 132 -5.59 -11.86 2.96
N SER A 133 -6.02 -12.41 4.10
CA SER A 133 -6.24 -11.68 5.35
C SER A 133 -6.01 -12.67 6.47
N GLY A 134 -4.72 -13.00 6.66
CA GLY A 134 -4.27 -14.08 7.53
C GLY A 134 -3.26 -13.58 8.54
N SER A 135 -2.20 -14.36 8.75
CA SER A 135 -1.05 -13.87 9.50
C SER A 135 -0.25 -12.84 8.70
N LEU A 136 0.47 -11.95 9.40
CA LEU A 136 1.40 -11.02 8.78
C LEU A 136 2.39 -11.72 7.84
N GLU A 137 2.86 -12.93 8.20
CA GLU A 137 3.74 -13.72 7.35
C GLU A 137 3.07 -14.08 6.01
N GLU A 138 1.84 -14.59 6.04
CA GLU A 138 1.13 -14.99 4.83
C GLU A 138 0.80 -13.79 3.93
N ASP A 139 0.43 -12.66 4.54
CA ASP A 139 0.19 -11.41 3.83
C ASP A 139 1.49 -10.92 3.17
N LEU A 140 2.61 -10.92 3.90
CA LEU A 140 3.93 -10.56 3.37
C LEU A 140 4.37 -11.48 2.24
N ARG A 141 4.08 -12.79 2.29
CA ARG A 141 4.40 -13.72 1.20
C ARG A 141 3.71 -13.33 -0.10
N VAL A 142 2.42 -12.99 -0.04
CA VAL A 142 1.68 -12.53 -1.22
C VAL A 142 2.21 -11.18 -1.71
N LEU A 143 2.38 -10.22 -0.81
CA LEU A 143 2.82 -8.86 -1.12
C LEU A 143 4.23 -8.80 -1.72
N LEU A 144 5.20 -9.51 -1.15
CA LEU A 144 6.59 -9.53 -1.64
C LEU A 144 6.74 -10.24 -2.99
N SER A 145 5.79 -11.12 -3.33
CA SER A 145 5.75 -11.87 -4.60
C SER A 145 5.11 -11.09 -5.74
N ALA A 146 4.41 -9.99 -5.44
CA ALA A 146 3.70 -9.19 -6.41
C ALA A 146 4.65 -8.59 -7.47
N ARG A 147 4.33 -8.78 -8.75
CA ARG A 147 4.95 -8.01 -9.85
C ARG A 147 4.25 -6.67 -10.09
N ARG A 148 2.96 -6.61 -9.81
CA ARG A 148 2.11 -5.43 -9.95
C ARG A 148 1.38 -5.24 -8.62
N LEU A 149 1.68 -4.14 -7.95
CA LEU A 149 1.19 -3.85 -6.60
C LEU A 149 0.44 -2.52 -6.59
N VAL A 150 -0.72 -2.49 -5.94
CA VAL A 150 -1.52 -1.30 -5.68
C VAL A 150 -1.55 -1.09 -4.18
N ILE A 151 -1.11 0.06 -3.69
CA ILE A 151 -1.06 0.32 -2.24
C ILE A 151 -2.00 1.44 -1.82
N GLY A 152 -2.58 1.29 -0.63
CA GLY A 152 -3.15 2.38 0.17
C GLY A 152 -2.08 3.33 0.73
N HIS A 153 -2.52 4.38 1.42
CA HIS A 153 -1.63 5.35 2.06
C HIS A 153 -1.00 4.76 3.32
N GLY A 154 0.31 4.95 3.47
CA GLY A 154 1.09 4.53 4.63
C GLY A 154 2.43 3.89 4.27
N THR A 155 3.29 3.75 5.27
CA THR A 155 4.68 3.29 5.09
C THR A 155 4.82 1.80 4.77
N PHE A 156 3.84 0.99 5.16
CA PHE A 156 3.90 -0.47 4.97
C PHE A 156 3.99 -0.86 3.49
N GLY A 157 3.12 -0.32 2.64
CA GLY A 157 3.13 -0.61 1.20
C GLY A 157 4.44 -0.21 0.53
N SER A 158 4.97 0.96 0.86
CA SER A 158 6.26 1.43 0.36
C SER A 158 7.42 0.55 0.83
N SER A 159 7.37 0.05 2.07
CA SER A 159 8.35 -0.90 2.62
C SER A 159 8.36 -2.22 1.85
N ILE A 160 7.17 -2.75 1.53
CA ILE A 160 7.05 -3.94 0.65
C ILE A 160 7.70 -3.67 -0.70
N ALA A 161 7.43 -2.51 -1.29
CA ALA A 161 7.97 -2.16 -2.60
C ALA A 161 9.51 -2.12 -2.60
N MET A 162 10.13 -1.59 -1.54
CA MET A 162 11.58 -1.59 -1.38
C MET A 162 12.16 -2.99 -1.18
N LEU A 163 11.48 -3.81 -0.38
CA LEU A 163 11.95 -5.14 -0.05
C LEU A 163 11.73 -6.13 -1.18
N SER A 164 10.78 -5.91 -2.09
CA SER A 164 10.48 -6.85 -3.17
C SER A 164 11.60 -6.93 -4.22
N ASN A 165 11.95 -8.15 -4.60
CA ASN A 165 12.80 -8.43 -5.76
C ASN A 165 12.00 -8.71 -7.04
N HIS A 166 10.66 -8.74 -6.95
CA HIS A 166 9.77 -9.14 -8.04
C HIS A 166 9.03 -7.96 -8.65
N LEU A 167 8.83 -6.89 -7.87
CA LEU A 167 8.03 -5.74 -8.24
C LEU A 167 8.52 -5.09 -9.54
N ARG A 168 7.58 -4.88 -10.46
CA ARG A 168 7.78 -4.21 -11.76
C ARG A 168 6.93 -2.98 -11.92
N ARG A 169 5.76 -2.95 -11.29
CA ARG A 169 4.84 -1.82 -11.35
C ARG A 169 4.20 -1.56 -10.00
N LEU A 170 4.24 -0.31 -9.55
CA LEU A 170 3.65 0.14 -8.30
C LEU A 170 2.62 1.23 -8.58
N TYR A 171 1.40 1.01 -8.08
CA TYR A 171 0.35 2.02 -8.07
C TYR A 171 0.33 2.71 -6.71
N THR A 172 0.33 4.03 -6.74
CA THR A 172 0.12 4.90 -5.58
C THR A 172 -1.01 5.88 -5.87
N PHE A 173 -1.63 6.43 -4.83
CA PHE A 173 -2.64 7.49 -4.97
C PHE A 173 -2.10 8.75 -4.31
N GLN A 174 -2.25 9.92 -4.94
CA GLN A 174 -1.83 11.23 -4.42
C GLN A 174 -0.56 11.17 -3.57
N CYS A 175 0.56 10.84 -4.23
CA CYS A 175 1.84 10.58 -3.60
C CYS A 175 2.28 11.79 -2.76
N GLN A 176 2.36 11.62 -1.44
CA GLN A 176 3.01 12.62 -0.61
C GLN A 176 4.53 12.45 -0.75
N THR A 177 5.27 13.54 -0.56
CA THR A 177 6.74 13.61 -0.77
C THR A 177 7.56 12.60 0.04
N TRP A 178 6.93 11.92 1.02
CA TRP A 178 7.53 10.88 1.85
C TRP A 178 7.37 9.46 1.28
N ASP A 179 6.50 9.25 0.27
CA ASP A 179 6.04 7.92 -0.15
C ASP A 179 6.82 7.29 -1.31
N VAL A 180 7.61 8.06 -2.06
CA VAL A 180 8.39 7.53 -3.18
C VAL A 180 9.88 7.51 -2.87
N MET A 181 10.27 6.41 -2.22
CA MET A 181 11.63 5.90 -2.31
C MET A 181 12.01 5.71 -3.79
N PRO A 182 13.27 5.98 -4.18
CA PRO A 182 13.69 5.74 -5.56
C PRO A 182 13.61 4.25 -5.88
N LEU A 183 12.70 3.90 -6.79
CA LEU A 183 12.50 2.57 -7.34
C LEU A 183 12.79 2.59 -8.85
N PRO A 184 14.07 2.78 -9.27
CA PRO A 184 14.41 3.07 -10.68
C PRO A 184 14.09 1.93 -11.66
N LYS A 185 13.86 0.71 -11.15
CA LYS A 185 13.50 -0.47 -11.93
C LYS A 185 12.00 -0.79 -11.90
N VAL A 186 11.21 0.05 -11.24
CA VAL A 186 9.76 -0.10 -11.07
C VAL A 186 9.07 1.03 -11.83
N GLU A 187 8.09 0.67 -12.66
CA GLU A 187 7.18 1.63 -13.25
C GLU A 187 6.21 2.13 -12.18
N MET A 188 6.18 3.44 -11.98
CA MET A 188 5.27 4.08 -11.03
C MET A 188 4.03 4.55 -11.77
N VAL A 189 2.86 4.22 -11.24
CA VAL A 189 1.58 4.70 -11.75
C VAL A 189 0.84 5.42 -10.63
N GLN A 190 0.70 6.73 -10.75
CA GLN A 190 0.09 7.56 -9.72
C GLN A 190 -1.35 7.90 -10.09
N GLY A 191 -2.31 7.52 -9.25
CA GLY A 191 -3.67 8.06 -9.29
C GLY A 191 -3.70 9.45 -8.66
N VAL A 192 -4.10 10.45 -9.42
CA VAL A 192 -4.17 11.86 -9.03
C VAL A 192 -5.64 12.28 -9.03
N ASP A 193 -6.07 12.91 -7.95
CA ASP A 193 -7.36 13.59 -7.90
C ASP A 193 -7.20 14.97 -8.53
N VAL A 194 -7.60 15.08 -9.80
CA VAL A 194 -7.46 16.32 -10.60
C VAL A 194 -8.47 17.39 -10.20
N ALA A 195 -9.60 16.99 -9.62
CA ALA A 195 -10.61 17.92 -9.14
C ALA A 195 -10.24 18.51 -7.77
N GLY A 196 -9.38 17.83 -7.01
CA GLY A 196 -8.89 18.23 -5.69
C GLY A 196 -9.91 18.05 -4.56
N ALA A 197 -11.16 17.69 -4.87
CA ALA A 197 -12.23 17.57 -3.88
C ALA A 197 -11.98 16.42 -2.90
N TYR A 198 -11.51 15.26 -3.39
CA TYR A 198 -11.16 14.14 -2.52
C TYR A 198 -9.98 14.49 -1.62
N THR A 199 -8.95 15.07 -2.22
CA THR A 199 -7.72 15.46 -1.53
C THR A 199 -8.03 16.45 -0.41
N SER A 200 -8.88 17.46 -0.69
CA SER A 200 -9.35 18.43 0.30
C SER A 200 -10.17 17.80 1.42
N ALA A 201 -10.94 16.74 1.16
CA ALA A 201 -11.88 16.17 2.13
C ALA A 201 -11.30 15.03 2.99
N ILE A 202 -10.30 14.29 2.47
CA ILE A 202 -9.78 13.07 3.08
C ILE A 202 -8.26 13.12 3.30
N LEU A 203 -7.49 13.77 2.41
CA LEU A 203 -6.02 13.71 2.43
C LEU A 203 -5.34 14.99 2.97
N SER A 204 -6.12 15.96 3.45
CA SER A 204 -5.62 17.28 3.89
C SER A 204 -5.50 17.38 5.41
N GLN A 205 -4.90 16.36 6.04
CA GLN A 205 -4.75 16.25 7.50
C GLN A 205 -6.09 16.39 8.25
N ASN A 206 -7.14 15.81 7.69
CA ASN A 206 -8.51 15.91 8.18
C ASN A 206 -9.23 14.56 8.23
N TRP A 207 -8.50 13.47 8.09
CA TRP A 207 -9.05 12.13 8.20
C TRP A 207 -9.61 11.87 9.61
N LYS A 208 -10.89 11.48 9.67
CA LYS A 208 -11.60 11.12 10.90
C LYS A 208 -12.34 9.78 10.76
N ALA A 209 -12.22 9.13 9.61
CA ALA A 209 -13.02 7.96 9.25
C ALA A 209 -14.53 8.15 9.50
N SER A 210 -15.05 9.37 9.33
CA SER A 210 -16.48 9.66 9.56
C SER A 210 -17.36 8.94 8.53
N PRO A 211 -18.66 8.73 8.82
CA PRO A 211 -19.58 8.13 7.84
C PRO A 211 -19.56 8.84 6.49
N GLU A 212 -19.48 10.18 6.49
CA GLU A 212 -19.43 11.00 5.26
C GLU A 212 -18.12 10.80 4.50
N GLN A 213 -16.98 10.71 5.20
CA GLN A 213 -15.70 10.42 4.56
C GLN A 213 -15.68 9.00 3.98
N ARG A 214 -16.19 8.00 4.69
CA ARG A 214 -16.30 6.62 4.20
C ARG A 214 -17.21 6.53 2.97
N GLU A 215 -18.34 7.25 2.99
CA GLU A 215 -19.23 7.34 1.83
C GLU A 215 -18.52 8.02 0.65
N LEU A 216 -17.76 9.08 0.90
CA LEU A 216 -16.97 9.74 -0.14
C LEU A 216 -15.90 8.79 -0.73
N MET A 217 -15.25 7.94 0.08
CA MET A 217 -14.34 6.91 -0.45
C MET A 217 -15.02 6.01 -1.48
N LEU A 218 -16.27 5.62 -1.23
CA LEU A 218 -17.03 4.71 -2.10
C LEU A 218 -17.62 5.39 -3.33
N SER A 219 -18.04 6.65 -3.19
CA SER A 219 -18.81 7.39 -4.21
C SER A 219 -17.98 8.35 -5.05
N TYR A 220 -16.68 8.52 -4.76
CA TYR A 220 -15.84 9.45 -5.53
C TYR A 220 -15.78 9.06 -7.02
N PRO A 221 -16.08 9.99 -7.95
CA PRO A 221 -16.21 9.68 -9.36
C PRO A 221 -14.86 9.33 -9.99
N SER A 222 -14.84 8.30 -10.84
CA SER A 222 -13.62 7.87 -11.55
C SER A 222 -13.15 8.92 -12.55
N GLU A 223 -14.05 9.74 -13.10
CA GLU A 223 -13.71 10.82 -14.02
C GLU A 223 -12.97 11.98 -13.33
N ALA A 224 -13.02 12.06 -12.00
CA ALA A 224 -12.23 13.01 -11.22
C ALA A 224 -10.81 12.50 -10.93
N LEU A 225 -10.47 11.28 -11.38
CA LEU A 225 -9.14 10.70 -11.24
C LEU A 225 -8.40 10.65 -12.57
N HIS A 226 -7.11 10.94 -12.53
CA HIS A 226 -6.19 10.74 -13.64
C HIS A 226 -5.05 9.81 -13.21
N PHE A 227 -4.56 8.95 -14.11
CA PHE A 227 -3.42 8.07 -13.83
C PHE A 227 -2.20 8.52 -14.62
N GLU A 228 -1.16 8.94 -13.91
CA GLU A 228 0.11 9.39 -14.47
C GLU A 228 1.15 8.27 -14.40
N CYS A 229 1.96 8.12 -15.45
CA CYS A 229 3.06 7.15 -15.48
C CYS A 229 4.40 7.86 -15.32
N GLY A 230 5.24 7.32 -14.46
CA GLY A 230 6.62 7.78 -14.27
C GLY A 230 7.56 6.63 -13.95
N ARG A 231 8.86 6.93 -13.89
CA ARG A 231 9.85 6.05 -13.25
C ARG A 231 10.06 6.51 -11.82
N GLY A 232 10.30 5.58 -10.90
CA GLY A 232 10.65 5.89 -9.50
C GLY A 232 12.08 6.44 -9.41
N GLU A 233 12.33 7.60 -9.98
CA GLU A 233 13.63 8.29 -9.94
C GLU A 233 13.71 9.22 -8.73
N ALA A 234 14.91 9.42 -8.18
CA ALA A 234 15.13 10.45 -7.18
C ALA A 234 15.20 11.81 -7.89
N ASN A 235 14.28 12.72 -7.58
CA ASN A 235 14.38 14.13 -8.00
C ASN A 235 15.38 14.89 -7.13
#